data_AF-A0A498QTP1-F1
#
_entry.id   AF-A0A498QTP1-F1
#
_cell.length_a   1.000
_cell.length_b   1.000
_cell.length_c   1.000
_cell.angle_alpha   90.00
_cell.angle_beta   90.00
_cell.angle_gamma   90.00
#
_symmetry.space_group_name_H-M   'P 1'
#
loop_
_entity.id
_entity.type
_entity.pdbx_description
1 polymer ?
#
loop_
_entity_poly.entity_id
_entity_poly.type
_entity_poly.pdbx_seq_one_letter_code
_entity_poly.pdbx_strand_id
1 'polypeptide(L)'
;MWYASDRGCTKPGCDAPAYHSQVHHVRGWATTGRTDIDDLTLGCGIDNRLAENGWRTRKNAYGDTEWIPPAHLDRGQPRTNPYHHPERFLYDRDDDQPV
;
A
#
# COMPACT_ATOMS: atom_id res chain seq x y z
N MET A 1 5.00 -9.89 -8.34
CA MET A 1 3.58 -10.32 -8.24
C MET A 1 3.00 -9.71 -6.97
N TRP A 2 2.05 -8.78 -7.07
CA TRP A 2 1.49 -8.02 -5.93
C TRP A 2 0.95 -8.92 -4.80
N TYR A 3 0.43 -10.09 -5.14
CA TYR A 3 -0.04 -11.08 -4.16
C TYR A 3 1.08 -11.54 -3.20
N ALA A 4 2.30 -11.71 -3.72
CA ALA A 4 3.46 -12.14 -2.95
C ALA A 4 4.10 -11.00 -2.17
N SER A 5 4.07 -9.78 -2.74
CA SER A 5 4.68 -8.59 -2.15
C SER A 5 3.83 -7.92 -1.09
N ASP A 6 2.52 -7.73 -1.30
CA ASP A 6 1.65 -7.00 -0.36
C ASP A 6 0.95 -7.94 0.64
N ARG A 7 0.66 -9.19 0.24
CA ARG A 7 0.05 -10.28 1.04
C ARG A 7 -1.34 -9.99 1.67
N GLY A 8 -1.83 -8.75 1.60
CA GLY A 8 -3.15 -8.31 2.03
C GLY A 8 -3.37 -6.82 1.80
N CYS A 9 -4.39 -6.25 2.43
CA CYS A 9 -4.69 -4.83 2.29
C CYS A 9 -3.52 -3.99 2.82
N THR A 10 -3.00 -3.08 2.00
CA THR A 10 -1.84 -2.25 2.38
C THR A 10 -2.21 -1.04 3.23
N LYS A 11 -3.50 -0.79 3.47
CA LYS A 11 -3.99 0.31 4.30
C LYS A 11 -3.52 0.12 5.74
N PRO A 12 -2.89 1.14 6.38
CA PRO A 12 -2.48 1.06 7.77
C PRO A 12 -3.64 0.63 8.70
N GLY A 13 -3.43 -0.45 9.45
CA GLY A 13 -4.40 -0.97 10.43
C GLY A 13 -5.46 -1.92 9.86
N CYS A 14 -5.43 -2.23 8.56
CA CYS A 14 -6.34 -3.21 7.97
C CYS A 14 -5.71 -4.62 8.03
N ASP A 15 -6.51 -5.62 8.38
CA ASP A 15 -6.10 -7.03 8.46
C ASP A 15 -6.66 -7.89 7.31
N ALA A 16 -7.38 -7.27 6.38
CA ALA A 16 -8.06 -7.96 5.29
C ALA A 16 -7.04 -8.72 4.41
N PRO A 17 -7.22 -10.04 4.19
CA PRO A 17 -6.29 -10.84 3.42
C PRO A 17 -6.32 -10.47 1.93
N ALA A 18 -5.31 -10.91 1.18
CA ALA A 18 -5.24 -10.66 -0.26
C ALA A 18 -6.45 -11.20 -1.03
N TYR A 19 -7.05 -12.30 -0.56
CA TYR A 19 -8.27 -12.87 -1.16
C TYR A 19 -9.50 -11.95 -1.04
N HIS A 20 -9.51 -11.07 -0.03
CA HIS A 20 -10.56 -10.05 0.16
C HIS A 20 -10.10 -8.65 -0.31
N SER A 21 -9.03 -8.60 -1.09
CA SER A 21 -8.45 -7.36 -1.60
C SER A 21 -8.54 -7.28 -3.12
N GLN A 22 -8.58 -6.05 -3.60
CA GLN A 22 -8.64 -5.68 -5.01
C GLN A 22 -7.34 -4.99 -5.38
N VAL A 23 -6.96 -5.11 -6.65
CA VAL A 23 -5.84 -4.36 -7.21
C VAL A 23 -6.28 -2.91 -7.40
N HIS A 24 -5.49 -1.99 -6.84
CA HIS A 24 -5.62 -0.55 -6.95
C HIS A 24 -4.41 0.01 -7.69
N HIS A 25 -4.64 0.88 -8.68
CA HIS A 25 -3.57 1.61 -9.36
C HIS A 25 -3.13 2.77 -8.48
N VAL A 26 -1.85 2.75 -8.08
CA VAL A 26 -1.26 3.76 -7.19
C VAL A 26 -1.23 5.13 -7.89
N ARG A 27 -0.85 5.16 -9.16
CA ARG A 27 -1.19 6.26 -10.08
C ARG A 27 -2.42 5.86 -10.89
N GLY A 28 -3.51 6.59 -10.71
CA GLY A 28 -4.79 6.26 -11.33
C GLY A 28 -4.67 5.98 -12.83
N TRP A 29 -5.22 4.84 -13.26
CA TRP A 29 -5.16 4.38 -14.66
C TRP A 29 -5.61 5.46 -15.65
N ALA A 30 -6.63 6.25 -15.30
CA ALA A 30 -7.12 7.35 -16.12
C ALA A 30 -6.04 8.41 -16.48
N THR A 31 -4.98 8.50 -15.67
CA THR A 31 -3.87 9.43 -15.85
C THR A 31 -2.74 8.85 -16.69
N THR A 32 -2.52 7.53 -16.62
CA THR A 32 -1.32 6.88 -17.20
C THR A 32 -1.63 5.94 -18.37
N GLY A 33 -2.86 5.41 -18.45
CA GLY A 33 -3.26 4.34 -19.36
C GLY A 33 -2.51 3.02 -19.16
N ARG A 34 -1.66 2.90 -18.14
CA ARG A 34 -0.73 1.79 -17.93
C ARG A 34 -1.12 0.98 -16.70
N THR A 35 -0.99 -0.33 -16.84
CA THR A 35 -0.99 -1.26 -15.71
C THR A 35 0.45 -1.73 -15.55
N ASP A 36 1.14 -1.15 -14.58
CA ASP A 36 2.54 -1.44 -14.27
C ASP A 36 2.63 -2.16 -12.93
N ILE A 37 3.35 -3.28 -12.86
CA ILE A 37 3.42 -4.07 -11.63
C ILE A 37 3.99 -3.29 -10.45
N ASP A 38 4.85 -2.30 -10.74
CA ASP A 38 5.45 -1.41 -9.75
C ASP A 38 4.52 -0.25 -9.34
N ASP A 39 3.35 -0.11 -9.99
CA ASP A 39 2.36 0.95 -9.77
C ASP A 39 0.99 0.38 -9.34
N LEU A 40 1.00 -0.83 -8.79
CA LEU A 40 -0.17 -1.51 -8.25
C LEU A 40 -0.02 -1.77 -6.75
N THR A 41 -1.15 -1.80 -6.06
CA THR A 41 -1.21 -2.17 -4.65
C THR A 41 -2.51 -2.91 -4.33
N LEU A 42 -2.53 -3.64 -3.23
CA LEU A 42 -3.75 -4.21 -2.68
C LEU A 42 -4.50 -3.26 -1.74
N GLY A 43 -5.82 -3.16 -1.94
CA GLY A 43 -6.77 -2.54 -1.02
C GLY A 43 -8.06 -3.36 -0.90
N CYS A 44 -8.58 -3.55 0.32
CA CYS A 44 -9.89 -4.19 0.50
C CYS A 44 -10.99 -3.37 -0.18
N GLY A 45 -12.18 -3.95 -0.40
CA GLY A 45 -13.25 -3.24 -1.12
C GLY A 45 -13.65 -1.88 -0.51
N ILE A 46 -13.49 -1.70 0.80
CA ILE A 46 -13.76 -0.41 1.46
C ILE A 46 -12.57 0.55 1.27
N ASP A 47 -11.35 0.10 1.54
CA ASP A 47 -10.16 0.94 1.45
C ASP A 47 -9.83 1.32 0.00
N ASN A 48 -10.09 0.45 -0.96
CA ASN A 48 -9.94 0.75 -2.39
C ASN A 48 -10.84 1.92 -2.80
N ARG A 49 -12.11 1.93 -2.34
CA ARG A 49 -12.99 3.08 -2.56
C ARG A 49 -12.53 4.32 -1.83
N LEU A 50 -11.93 4.15 -0.64
CA LEU A 50 -11.39 5.28 0.13
C LEU A 50 -10.24 5.99 -0.61
N ALA A 51 -9.41 5.24 -1.34
CA ALA A 51 -8.36 5.79 -2.22
C ALA A 51 -8.92 6.66 -3.35
N GLU A 52 -10.13 6.37 -3.84
CA GLU A 52 -10.83 7.24 -4.81
C GLU A 52 -11.49 8.47 -4.16
N ASN A 53 -11.55 8.52 -2.82
CA ASN A 53 -12.23 9.56 -2.04
C ASN A 53 -11.24 10.42 -1.22
N GLY A 54 -10.18 10.88 -1.87
CA GLY A 54 -9.25 11.89 -1.32
C GLY A 54 -8.06 11.33 -0.57
N TRP A 55 -8.02 10.04 -0.28
CA TRP A 55 -6.77 9.39 0.12
C TRP A 55 -5.89 9.18 -1.11
N ARG A 56 -4.58 9.32 -0.95
CA ARG A 56 -3.62 9.06 -2.03
C ARG A 56 -2.72 7.91 -1.65
N THR A 57 -2.37 7.07 -2.60
CA THR A 57 -1.36 6.03 -2.43
C THR A 57 -0.08 6.41 -3.17
N ARG A 58 1.08 5.98 -2.66
CA ARG A 58 2.36 6.01 -3.40
C ARG A 58 3.24 4.84 -3.00
N LYS A 59 4.09 4.35 -3.91
CA LYS A 59 5.17 3.41 -3.56
C LYS A 59 6.38 4.20 -3.04
N ASN A 60 6.97 3.77 -1.92
CA ASN A 60 8.22 4.34 -1.42
C ASN A 60 9.45 3.61 -1.99
N ALA A 61 10.66 4.05 -1.60
CA ALA A 61 11.93 3.48 -2.11
C ALA A 61 12.11 1.98 -1.83
N TYR A 62 11.35 1.44 -0.87
CA TYR A 62 11.40 0.03 -0.48
C TYR A 62 10.26 -0.80 -1.10
N GLY A 63 9.45 -0.21 -1.99
CA GLY A 63 8.33 -0.90 -2.64
C GLY A 63 7.06 -1.01 -1.79
N ASP A 64 7.02 -0.39 -0.60
CA ASP A 64 5.81 -0.35 0.22
C ASP A 64 4.83 0.70 -0.26
N THR A 65 3.55 0.39 -0.10
CA THR A 65 2.47 1.36 -0.35
C THR A 65 2.25 2.24 0.87
N GLU A 66 2.45 3.53 0.68
CA GLU A 66 2.09 4.58 1.63
C GLU A 66 0.71 5.13 1.34
N TRP A 67 -0.14 5.19 2.36
CA TRP A 67 -1.47 5.79 2.33
C TRP A 67 -1.43 7.16 2.98
N ILE A 68 -1.59 8.20 2.15
CA ILE A 68 -1.55 9.60 2.54
C ILE A 68 -2.99 10.11 2.70
N PRO A 69 -3.40 10.55 3.89
CA PRO A 69 -4.72 11.13 4.13
C PRO A 69 -4.89 12.49 3.43
N PRO A 70 -6.13 12.95 3.24
CA PRO A 70 -6.43 14.37 3.07
C PRO A 70 -5.85 15.19 4.23
N ALA A 71 -5.41 16.43 3.97
CA ALA A 71 -4.73 17.27 4.97
C ALA A 71 -5.51 17.44 6.28
N HIS A 72 -6.85 17.54 6.23
CA HIS A 72 -7.70 17.67 7.41
C HIS A 72 -7.85 16.37 8.23
N LEU A 73 -7.43 15.23 7.68
CA LEU A 73 -7.37 13.92 8.36
C LEU A 73 -5.93 13.50 8.66
N ASP A 74 -4.94 14.36 8.43
CA ASP A 74 -3.54 14.05 8.73
C ASP A 74 -3.20 14.41 10.17
N ARG A 75 -3.00 13.39 11.00
CA ARG A 75 -2.70 13.52 12.43
C ARG A 75 -1.40 12.81 12.81
N GLY A 76 -0.54 12.52 11.84
CA GLY A 76 0.72 11.80 12.08
C GLY A 76 0.56 10.28 12.19
N GLN A 77 -0.57 9.72 11.73
CA GLN A 77 -0.76 8.27 11.67
C GLN A 77 0.25 7.58 10.73
N PRO A 78 0.55 6.28 10.96
CA PRO A 78 1.39 5.50 10.07
C PRO A 78 0.93 5.53 8.61
N ARG A 79 1.89 5.45 7.69
CA ARG A 79 1.61 5.47 6.24
C ARG A 79 1.55 4.08 5.63
N THR A 80 2.22 3.10 6.22
CA THR A 80 2.31 1.73 5.72
C THR A 80 1.62 0.75 6.66
N ASN A 81 1.29 -0.45 6.16
CA ASN A 81 0.72 -1.53 6.95
C ASN A 81 1.73 -2.66 7.17
N PRO A 82 2.25 -2.87 8.39
CA PRO A 82 3.17 -3.97 8.67
C PRO A 82 2.45 -5.30 8.98
N TYR A 83 1.12 -5.32 9.10
CA TYR A 83 0.36 -6.49 9.57
C TYR A 83 0.63 -7.76 8.75
N HIS A 84 0.73 -7.63 7.42
CA HIS A 84 0.97 -8.77 6.53
C HIS A 84 2.47 -9.12 6.36
N HIS A 85 3.35 -8.42 7.08
CA HIS A 85 4.80 -8.56 7.04
C HIS A 85 5.43 -8.63 8.44
N PRO A 86 5.03 -9.60 9.28
CA PRO A 86 5.57 -9.73 10.63
C PRO A 86 7.09 -9.96 10.65
N GLU A 87 7.66 -10.53 9.59
CA GLU A 87 9.10 -10.73 9.46
C GLU A 87 9.92 -9.41 9.53
N ARG A 88 9.30 -8.26 9.22
CA ARG A 88 9.97 -6.95 9.25
C ARG A 88 10.24 -6.44 10.67
N PHE A 89 9.66 -7.07 11.68
CA PHE A 89 9.98 -6.77 13.07
C PHE A 89 11.16 -7.59 13.61
N LEU A 90 11.66 -8.54 12.82
CA LEU A 90 12.73 -9.45 13.25
C LEU A 90 14.13 -8.93 12.88
N TYR A 91 14.23 -8.01 11.91
CA TYR A 91 15.49 -7.49 11.39
C TYR A 91 15.40 -5.98 11.16
N ASP A 92 16.52 -5.27 11.33
CA ASP A 92 16.60 -3.86 10.97
C ASP A 92 16.62 -3.72 9.45
N ARG A 93 15.71 -2.91 8.93
CA ARG A 93 15.45 -2.80 7.49
C ARG A 93 16.56 -2.10 6.70
N ASP A 94 17.52 -1.50 7.40
CA ASP A 94 18.73 -0.93 6.80
C ASP A 94 19.69 -2.02 6.29
N ASP A 95 19.55 -3.26 6.77
CA ASP A 95 20.36 -4.40 6.32
C ASP A 95 19.97 -4.90 4.91
N ASP A 96 18.78 -4.52 4.42
CA ASP A 96 18.22 -4.92 3.11
C ASP A 96 18.44 -3.88 2.00
N GLN A 97 19.21 -2.80 2.23
CA GLN A 97 19.56 -1.87 1.15
C GLN A 97 20.48 -2.56 0.13
N PRO A 98 20.10 -2.64 -1.15
CA PRO A 98 20.99 -3.18 -2.17
C PRO A 98 22.20 -2.26 -2.32
N VAL A 99 23.39 -2.86 -2.28
CA VAL A 99 24.68 -2.22 -2.60
C VAL A 99 24.79 -1.81 -4.06
#